data_AF-A0A9W9ZBR8-F1
#
_entry.id   AF-A0A9W9ZBR8-F1
#
_cell.length_a   1.000
_cell.length_b   1.000
_cell.length_c   1.000
_cell.angle_alpha   90.00
_cell.angle_beta   90.00
_cell.angle_gamma   90.00
#
_symmetry.space_group_name_H-M   'P 1'
#
loop_
_entity.id
_entity.type
_entity.pdbx_description
1 polymer ?
#
loop_
_entity_poly.entity_id
_entity_poly.type
_entity_poly.pdbx_seq_one_letter_code
_entity_poly.pdbx_strand_id
1 'polypeptide(L)'
;MDNSKDQVTAGIVPIGIPNLAEQSAKSVYPLAIANCKENRNNIRHLVADLNRQKSVLKSKGLWVDGKFYNLKFTVTLDYKSLLLLTKCRCPGSDPHETCVTCFQECKGNIGKWKGLRDDLDFLLEEDFSDINLCALHCEMRNTEQIMALCNALKELNSKLSELGPGTFKDNYVKIKERKGQETCVDRSNVKVSSMSGPTERKFLHNIEDIVRAGLPFAKVKEYYSDREMAESLLLNKLAFCVEAQKFFDDFISAGFFERDYGTHQTKVTTCRLDALGQYIEAQQSFWQQKEQAIDLVLTECDGDAAKDDKLCSFAAEIHIELLTLVFENLIFLITNWVTDIG
;
A
#
# COMPACT_ATOMS: atom_id res chain seq x y z
N MET A 1 -15.69 16.92 18.30
CA MET A 1 -16.68 15.85 18.05
C MET A 1 -16.45 15.38 16.63
N ASP A 2 -15.83 14.21 16.50
CA ASP A 2 -15.35 13.65 15.23
C ASP A 2 -16.34 12.56 14.80
N ASN A 3 -17.37 12.95 14.05
CA ASN A 3 -18.47 12.09 13.57
C ASN A 3 -18.09 11.30 12.30
N SER A 4 -16.80 11.26 11.92
CA SER A 4 -16.34 10.64 10.67
C SER A 4 -16.17 9.11 10.74
N LYS A 5 -16.41 8.49 11.91
CA LYS A 5 -16.08 7.09 12.15
C LYS A 5 -17.04 6.08 11.52
N ASP A 6 -18.29 6.46 11.27
CA ASP A 6 -19.34 5.56 10.78
C ASP A 6 -19.86 5.95 9.40
N GLN A 7 -18.98 6.43 8.53
CA GLN A 7 -19.36 6.89 7.19
C GLN A 7 -18.86 5.96 6.11
N VAL A 8 -19.73 5.68 5.14
CA VAL A 8 -19.40 5.03 3.87
C VAL A 8 -19.96 5.89 2.76
N THR A 9 -19.10 6.27 1.81
CA THR A 9 -19.53 6.91 0.56
C THR A 9 -19.56 5.84 -0.52
N ALA A 10 -20.69 5.70 -1.20
CA ALA A 10 -20.87 4.77 -2.30
C ALA A 10 -20.93 5.55 -3.62
N GLY A 11 -20.12 5.16 -4.58
CA GLY A 11 -20.13 5.67 -5.94
C GLY A 11 -19.98 4.53 -6.94
N ILE A 12 -20.44 4.76 -8.16
CA ILE A 12 -20.18 3.88 -9.31
C ILE A 12 -19.10 4.52 -10.18
N VAL A 13 -18.20 3.69 -10.66
CA VAL A 13 -17.21 4.04 -11.68
C VAL A 13 -17.44 3.11 -12.86
N PRO A 14 -17.65 3.64 -14.08
CA PRO A 14 -17.63 2.82 -15.28
C PRO A 14 -16.21 2.31 -15.53
N ILE A 15 -16.08 1.00 -15.76
CA ILE A 15 -14.81 0.32 -16.03
C ILE A 15 -14.81 -0.20 -17.47
N GLY A 16 -13.65 -0.16 -18.14
CA GLY A 16 -13.44 -0.63 -19.50
C GLY A 16 -13.93 0.34 -20.58
N ILE A 17 -14.12 1.63 -20.26
CA ILE A 17 -14.56 2.63 -21.26
C ILE A 17 -13.34 3.36 -21.85
N PRO A 18 -13.10 3.23 -23.17
CA PRO A 18 -12.02 3.96 -23.83
C PRO A 18 -12.11 5.47 -23.60
N ASN A 19 -10.99 6.09 -23.22
CA ASN A 19 -10.85 7.52 -22.93
C ASN A 19 -11.49 8.02 -21.62
N LEU A 20 -12.02 7.14 -20.76
CA LEU A 20 -12.44 7.51 -19.41
C LEU A 20 -11.32 7.20 -18.41
N ALA A 21 -10.92 8.20 -17.61
CA ALA A 21 -9.95 7.97 -16.54
C ALA A 21 -10.67 7.40 -15.30
N GLU A 22 -10.77 6.08 -15.20
CA GLU A 22 -11.56 5.36 -14.17
C GLU A 22 -11.16 5.73 -12.73
N GLN A 23 -9.89 6.02 -12.51
CA GLN A 23 -9.33 6.39 -11.20
C GLN A 23 -9.45 7.90 -10.89
N SER A 24 -10.14 8.67 -11.75
CA SER A 24 -10.34 10.11 -11.60
C SER A 24 -11.62 10.41 -10.83
N ALA A 25 -11.60 11.44 -9.98
CA ALA A 25 -12.79 11.95 -9.31
C ALA A 25 -13.89 12.39 -10.31
N LYS A 26 -13.53 12.71 -11.56
CA LYS A 26 -14.49 13.06 -12.62
C LYS A 26 -15.28 11.86 -13.16
N SER A 27 -14.84 10.65 -12.86
CA SER A 27 -15.43 9.38 -13.33
C SER A 27 -16.21 8.67 -12.22
N VAL A 28 -16.21 9.23 -11.01
CA VAL A 28 -16.99 8.71 -9.88
C VAL A 28 -18.37 9.35 -9.90
N TYR A 29 -19.38 8.53 -10.13
CA TYR A 29 -20.78 8.92 -10.03
C TYR A 29 -21.27 8.60 -8.62
N PRO A 30 -21.44 9.61 -7.75
CA PRO A 30 -21.88 9.37 -6.38
C PRO A 30 -23.30 8.81 -6.40
N LEU A 31 -23.49 7.66 -5.77
CA LEU A 31 -24.81 7.05 -5.59
C LEU A 31 -25.43 7.46 -4.27
N ALA A 32 -24.63 7.39 -3.21
CA ALA A 32 -25.08 7.69 -1.87
C ALA A 32 -23.92 8.19 -1.01
N ILE A 33 -24.20 9.22 -0.22
CA ILE A 33 -23.32 9.71 0.81
C ILE A 33 -24.04 9.44 2.13
N ALA A 34 -23.52 8.52 2.94
CA ALA A 34 -23.96 8.42 4.33
C ALA A 34 -23.50 9.69 5.06
N ASN A 35 -24.40 10.67 5.20
CA ASN A 35 -24.14 11.95 5.85
C ASN A 35 -23.62 11.73 7.30
N CYS A 36 -22.84 12.68 7.83
CA CYS A 36 -22.13 12.68 9.12
C CYS A 36 -23.02 12.61 10.38
N LYS A 37 -24.25 12.11 10.25
CA LYS A 37 -25.29 12.00 11.28
C LYS A 37 -26.00 10.64 11.28
N GLU A 38 -25.66 9.73 10.37
CA GLU A 38 -26.40 8.46 10.23
C GLU A 38 -25.80 7.33 11.08
N ASN A 39 -26.68 6.59 11.75
CA ASN A 39 -26.37 5.38 12.52
C ASN A 39 -26.02 4.23 11.54
N ARG A 40 -25.14 3.30 11.94
CA ARG A 40 -24.82 2.04 11.23
C ARG A 40 -26.03 1.31 10.62
N ASN A 41 -27.21 1.40 11.25
CA ASN A 41 -28.44 0.83 10.70
C ASN A 41 -28.83 1.41 9.33
N ASN A 42 -28.54 2.69 9.06
CA ASN A 42 -28.84 3.34 7.78
C ASN A 42 -27.92 2.84 6.67
N ILE A 43 -26.66 2.53 6.97
CA ILE A 43 -25.73 1.89 6.02
C ILE A 43 -26.32 0.56 5.53
N ARG A 44 -27.00 -0.21 6.39
CA ARG A 44 -27.63 -1.47 5.98
C ARG A 44 -28.80 -1.26 5.04
N HIS A 45 -29.66 -0.28 5.33
CA HIS A 45 -30.77 0.03 4.43
C HIS A 45 -30.27 0.48 3.06
N LEU A 46 -29.20 1.29 3.05
CA LEU A 46 -28.53 1.69 1.82
C LEU A 46 -27.95 0.48 1.07
N VAL A 47 -27.17 -0.37 1.74
CA VAL A 47 -26.54 -1.55 1.12
C VAL A 47 -27.59 -2.55 0.62
N ALA A 48 -28.66 -2.79 1.38
CA ALA A 48 -29.76 -3.66 0.96
C ALA A 48 -30.48 -3.12 -0.28
N ASP A 49 -30.70 -1.81 -0.34
CA ASP A 49 -31.29 -1.17 -1.52
C ASP A 49 -30.35 -1.24 -2.73
N LEU A 50 -29.06 -0.98 -2.54
CA LEU A 50 -28.03 -1.13 -3.58
C LEU A 50 -27.98 -2.58 -4.11
N ASN A 51 -27.98 -3.58 -3.24
CA ASN A 51 -28.01 -5.00 -3.63
C ASN A 51 -29.26 -5.31 -4.45
N ARG A 52 -30.43 -4.84 -4.01
CA ARG A 52 -31.69 -5.02 -4.74
C ARG A 52 -31.62 -4.41 -6.14
N GLN A 53 -31.19 -3.15 -6.24
CA GLN A 53 -31.08 -2.46 -7.54
C GLN A 53 -30.06 -3.15 -8.46
N LYS A 54 -28.90 -3.51 -7.92
CA LYS A 54 -27.85 -4.25 -8.62
C LYS A 54 -28.33 -5.62 -9.12
N SER A 55 -29.08 -6.37 -8.31
CA SER A 55 -29.64 -7.67 -8.69
C SER A 55 -30.62 -7.57 -9.86
N VAL A 56 -31.45 -6.51 -9.87
CA VAL A 56 -32.32 -6.21 -11.02
C VAL A 56 -31.49 -5.91 -12.28
N LEU A 57 -30.42 -5.12 -12.15
CA LEU A 57 -29.53 -4.78 -13.26
C LEU A 57 -28.76 -6.00 -13.79
N LYS A 58 -28.24 -6.86 -12.90
CA LYS A 58 -27.56 -8.11 -13.28
C LYS A 58 -28.49 -9.08 -14.01
N SER A 59 -29.73 -9.22 -13.54
CA SER A 59 -30.69 -10.17 -14.12
C SER A 59 -31.34 -9.69 -15.41
N LYS A 60 -31.62 -8.38 -15.54
CA LYS A 60 -32.33 -7.82 -16.68
C LYS A 60 -31.44 -7.18 -17.73
N GLY A 61 -30.18 -6.87 -17.39
CA GLY A 61 -29.29 -6.07 -18.24
C GLY A 61 -29.79 -4.65 -18.47
N LEU A 62 -29.16 -3.93 -19.41
CA LEU A 62 -29.49 -2.56 -19.77
C LEU A 62 -29.60 -2.39 -21.29
N TRP A 63 -30.65 -1.73 -21.76
CA TRP A 63 -30.79 -1.32 -23.15
C TRP A 63 -30.39 0.15 -23.31
N VAL A 64 -29.40 0.43 -24.14
CA VAL A 64 -28.94 1.79 -24.46
C VAL A 64 -28.79 1.89 -25.97
N ASP A 65 -29.48 2.86 -26.59
CA ASP A 65 -29.44 3.13 -28.03
C ASP A 65 -29.65 1.89 -28.91
N GLY A 66 -30.60 1.04 -28.52
CA GLY A 66 -30.95 -0.19 -29.24
C GLY A 66 -29.97 -1.35 -29.05
N LYS A 67 -28.96 -1.22 -28.19
CA LYS A 67 -28.02 -2.28 -27.84
C LYS A 67 -28.24 -2.77 -26.41
N PHE A 68 -28.20 -4.08 -26.23
CA PHE A 68 -28.33 -4.73 -24.93
C PHE A 68 -26.95 -4.95 -24.29
N TYR A 69 -26.84 -4.66 -23.00
CA TYR A 69 -25.63 -4.79 -22.20
C TYR A 69 -25.89 -5.65 -20.96
N ASN A 70 -25.02 -6.64 -20.75
CA ASN A 70 -24.93 -7.37 -19.49
C ASN A 70 -23.97 -6.62 -18.55
N LEU A 71 -24.35 -6.47 -17.29
CA LEU A 71 -23.58 -5.70 -16.32
C LEU A 71 -22.90 -6.64 -15.33
N LYS A 72 -21.57 -6.51 -15.20
CA LYS A 72 -20.78 -7.07 -14.10
C LYS A 72 -20.42 -5.95 -13.14
N PHE A 73 -20.44 -6.25 -11.84
CA PHE A 73 -20.07 -5.31 -10.79
C PHE A 73 -18.85 -5.85 -10.06
N THR A 74 -17.90 -4.97 -9.79
CA THR A 74 -16.74 -5.21 -8.94
C THR A 74 -16.79 -4.18 -7.82
N VAL A 75 -16.58 -4.60 -6.58
CA VAL A 75 -16.63 -3.73 -5.41
C VAL A 75 -15.21 -3.40 -4.97
N THR A 76 -14.87 -2.12 -4.90
CA THR A 76 -13.59 -1.67 -4.34
C THR A 76 -13.83 -0.99 -3.00
N LEU A 77 -13.16 -1.43 -1.94
CA LEU A 77 -13.34 -0.92 -0.58
C LEU A 77 -12.01 -0.55 0.03
N ASP A 78 -11.98 0.58 0.75
CA ASP A 78 -10.91 0.78 1.73
C ASP A 78 -11.04 -0.20 2.90
N TYR A 79 -9.98 -0.31 3.70
CA TYR A 79 -9.93 -1.24 4.82
C TYR A 79 -11.07 -1.01 5.82
N LYS A 80 -11.39 0.25 6.13
CA LYS A 80 -12.44 0.62 7.09
C LYS A 80 -13.83 0.27 6.56
N SER A 81 -14.08 0.51 5.29
CA SER A 81 -15.34 0.14 4.61
C SER A 81 -15.52 -1.38 4.58
N LEU A 82 -14.45 -2.15 4.35
CA LEU A 82 -14.47 -3.61 4.50
C LEU A 82 -14.89 -4.02 5.93
N LEU A 83 -14.45 -3.31 6.97
CA LEU A 83 -14.83 -3.60 8.37
C LEU A 83 -16.30 -3.32 8.64
N LEU A 84 -16.81 -2.24 8.08
CA LEU A 84 -18.20 -1.83 8.27
C LEU A 84 -19.18 -2.76 7.55
N LEU A 85 -18.71 -3.47 6.52
CA LEU A 85 -19.52 -4.34 5.66
C LEU A 85 -19.34 -5.83 5.94
N THR A 86 -18.46 -6.22 6.87
CA THR A 86 -18.27 -7.61 7.33
C THR A 86 -19.00 -7.85 8.65
N LYS A 87 -19.67 -9.00 8.80
CA LYS A 87 -20.27 -9.46 10.07
C LYS A 87 -19.76 -10.86 10.44
N CYS A 88 -19.62 -11.12 11.73
CA CYS A 88 -19.28 -12.45 12.25
C CYS A 88 -20.48 -13.10 12.97
N ARG A 89 -20.47 -14.43 13.08
CA ARG A 89 -21.52 -15.20 13.77
C ARG A 89 -21.18 -15.56 15.22
N CYS A 90 -20.30 -14.79 15.85
CA CYS A 90 -19.75 -15.12 17.17
C CYS A 90 -20.86 -14.98 18.26
N PRO A 91 -21.05 -15.95 19.19
CA PRO A 91 -22.13 -15.88 20.18
C PRO A 91 -21.94 -14.70 21.14
N GLY A 92 -22.96 -13.86 21.29
CA GLY A 92 -22.92 -12.69 22.19
C GLY A 92 -22.26 -11.45 21.59
N SER A 93 -21.72 -11.50 20.37
CA SER A 93 -21.50 -10.29 19.59
C SER A 93 -22.81 -9.79 19.00
N ASP A 94 -22.92 -8.50 18.76
CA ASP A 94 -24.03 -7.92 18.00
C ASP A 94 -24.18 -8.75 16.69
N PRO A 95 -25.39 -9.24 16.29
CA PRO A 95 -25.65 -10.19 15.19
C PRO A 95 -25.23 -9.76 13.75
N HIS A 96 -24.33 -8.81 13.66
CA HIS A 96 -24.51 -7.59 12.89
C HIS A 96 -23.21 -6.76 12.91
N GLU A 97 -22.25 -7.15 13.75
CA GLU A 97 -20.90 -6.65 13.80
C GLU A 97 -19.92 -7.82 13.73
N THR A 98 -18.74 -7.57 13.16
CA THR A 98 -17.60 -8.45 13.37
C THR A 98 -17.00 -8.12 14.74
N CYS A 99 -16.96 -9.09 15.65
CA CYS A 99 -16.37 -8.87 16.95
C CYS A 99 -14.86 -8.66 16.81
N VAL A 100 -14.26 -7.90 17.74
CA VAL A 100 -12.83 -7.53 17.68
C VAL A 100 -11.91 -8.74 17.57
N THR A 101 -12.26 -9.87 18.21
CA THR A 101 -11.49 -11.12 18.14
C THR A 101 -11.60 -11.78 16.76
N CYS A 102 -12.82 -12.00 16.28
CA CYS A 102 -13.08 -12.61 14.96
C CYS A 102 -12.46 -11.73 13.84
N PHE A 103 -12.37 -10.42 14.07
CA PHE A 103 -11.66 -9.45 13.22
C PHE A 103 -10.13 -9.51 13.34
N GLN A 104 -9.55 -9.56 14.54
CA GLN A 104 -8.10 -9.68 14.73
C GLN A 104 -7.53 -10.98 14.14
N GLU A 105 -8.36 -12.02 14.06
CA GLU A 105 -8.05 -13.28 13.38
C GLU A 105 -8.16 -13.20 11.85
N CYS A 106 -8.88 -12.19 11.31
CA CYS A 106 -8.85 -11.87 9.88
C CYS A 106 -7.52 -11.20 9.55
N LYS A 107 -6.56 -11.97 9.02
CA LYS A 107 -5.22 -11.48 8.70
C LYS A 107 -5.20 -10.74 7.37
N GLY A 108 -5.91 -9.61 7.32
CA GLY A 108 -5.77 -8.57 6.29
C GLY A 108 -4.58 -7.65 6.55
N ASN A 109 -3.48 -8.17 7.09
CA ASN A 109 -2.25 -7.39 7.27
C ASN A 109 -1.52 -7.33 5.92
N ILE A 110 -1.35 -6.12 5.40
CA ILE A 110 -0.51 -5.86 4.22
C ILE A 110 0.91 -6.36 4.58
N GLY A 111 1.35 -7.41 3.89
CA GLY A 111 2.61 -8.13 4.14
C GLY A 111 2.45 -9.65 4.26
N LYS A 112 1.29 -10.16 4.71
CA LYS A 112 0.93 -11.59 4.68
C LYS A 112 -0.59 -11.75 4.54
N TRP A 113 -1.12 -11.44 3.37
CA TRP A 113 -2.51 -11.77 3.04
C TRP A 113 -2.66 -13.30 2.98
N LYS A 114 -3.41 -13.87 3.91
CA LYS A 114 -3.75 -15.31 3.91
C LYS A 114 -5.20 -15.57 3.48
N GLY A 115 -5.93 -14.53 3.07
CA GLY A 115 -7.37 -14.57 2.79
C GLY A 115 -8.22 -13.90 3.87
N LEU A 116 -9.44 -13.54 3.50
CA LEU A 116 -10.51 -13.24 4.45
C LEU A 116 -10.98 -14.57 5.09
N ARG A 117 -11.50 -14.56 6.31
CA ARG A 117 -12.11 -15.79 6.85
C ARG A 117 -13.41 -16.09 6.10
N ASP A 118 -13.58 -17.34 5.67
CA ASP A 118 -14.75 -17.81 4.93
C ASP A 118 -16.06 -17.81 5.76
N ASP A 119 -15.96 -17.70 7.09
CA ASP A 119 -17.10 -17.67 8.00
C ASP A 119 -17.60 -16.25 8.34
N LEU A 120 -17.02 -15.22 7.69
CA LEU A 120 -17.58 -13.87 7.71
C LEU A 120 -18.66 -13.75 6.64
N ASP A 121 -19.81 -13.21 7.04
CA ASP A 121 -20.83 -12.83 6.07
C ASP A 121 -20.58 -11.39 5.62
N PHE A 122 -20.73 -11.15 4.32
CA PHE A 122 -20.60 -9.82 3.74
C PHE A 122 -21.97 -9.18 3.50
N LEU A 123 -22.12 -7.89 3.78
CA LEU A 123 -23.39 -7.17 3.58
C LEU A 123 -23.69 -6.91 2.10
N LEU A 124 -22.65 -6.79 1.28
CA LEU A 124 -22.76 -6.70 -0.17
C LEU A 124 -22.83 -8.11 -0.76
N GLU A 125 -23.80 -8.36 -1.65
CA GLU A 125 -24.05 -9.67 -2.26
C GLU A 125 -23.09 -9.97 -3.45
N GLU A 126 -21.83 -9.57 -3.34
CA GLU A 126 -20.78 -9.90 -4.29
C GLU A 126 -19.99 -11.09 -3.78
N ASP A 127 -19.58 -11.95 -4.71
CA ASP A 127 -18.61 -12.99 -4.40
C ASP A 127 -17.31 -12.32 -3.93
N PHE A 128 -16.63 -12.92 -2.95
CA PHE A 128 -15.39 -12.36 -2.42
C PHE A 128 -14.31 -12.16 -3.49
N SER A 129 -14.36 -12.90 -4.60
CA SER A 129 -13.50 -12.72 -5.77
C SER A 129 -13.73 -11.43 -6.55
N ASP A 130 -14.90 -10.82 -6.41
CA ASP A 130 -15.27 -9.55 -7.03
C ASP A 130 -15.13 -8.37 -6.03
N ILE A 131 -14.51 -8.61 -4.86
CA ILE A 131 -14.18 -7.58 -3.85
C ILE A 131 -12.68 -7.30 -3.87
N ASN A 132 -12.32 -6.06 -4.16
CA ASN A 132 -10.95 -5.58 -4.15
C ASN A 132 -10.72 -4.61 -2.99
N LEU A 133 -9.57 -4.74 -2.33
CA LEU A 133 -9.10 -3.69 -1.43
C LEU A 133 -8.57 -2.50 -2.23
N CYS A 134 -8.81 -1.30 -1.72
CA CYS A 134 -8.34 -0.06 -2.33
C CYS A 134 -6.80 -0.03 -2.32
N ALA A 135 -6.20 -0.17 -3.50
CA ALA A 135 -4.75 -0.17 -3.67
C ALA A 135 -4.11 1.13 -3.13
N LEU A 136 -4.76 2.27 -3.39
CA LEU A 136 -4.32 3.59 -2.93
C LEU A 136 -4.21 3.66 -1.39
N HIS A 137 -5.24 3.21 -0.66
CA HIS A 137 -5.17 3.16 0.81
C HIS A 137 -4.14 2.16 1.33
N CYS A 138 -3.85 1.09 0.58
CA CYS A 138 -2.77 0.16 0.89
C CYS A 138 -1.39 0.84 0.74
N GLU A 139 -1.19 1.63 -0.31
CA GLU A 139 0.03 2.43 -0.54
C GLU A 139 0.29 3.40 0.60
N MET A 140 -0.75 4.12 1.02
CA MET A 140 -0.62 5.05 2.13
C MET A 140 -0.34 4.34 3.43
N ARG A 141 -0.96 3.18 3.68
CA ARG A 141 -0.68 2.42 4.90
C ARG A 141 0.75 1.90 4.94
N ASN A 142 1.28 1.42 3.82
CA ASN A 142 2.68 1.03 3.70
C ASN A 142 3.60 2.24 3.90
N THR A 143 3.21 3.37 3.32
CA THR A 143 3.94 4.63 3.49
C THR A 143 4.00 5.04 4.95
N GLU A 144 2.89 5.01 5.67
CA GLU A 144 2.85 5.27 7.11
C GLU A 144 3.79 4.34 7.90
N GLN A 145 3.84 3.05 7.56
CA GLN A 145 4.72 2.09 8.23
C GLN A 145 6.19 2.38 7.97
N ILE A 146 6.55 2.71 6.73
CA ILE A 146 7.94 3.02 6.38
C ILE A 146 8.34 4.39 6.96
N MET A 147 7.43 5.37 6.99
CA MET A 147 7.66 6.66 7.64
C MET A 147 7.89 6.53 9.15
N ALA A 148 7.38 5.48 9.79
CA ALA A 148 7.71 5.18 11.18
C ALA A 148 9.17 4.72 11.40
N LEU A 149 9.92 4.47 10.33
CA LEU A 149 11.35 4.17 10.35
C LEU A 149 12.23 5.42 10.24
N CYS A 150 11.65 6.56 9.88
CA CYS A 150 12.36 7.82 9.71
C CYS A 150 12.80 8.40 11.07
N ASN A 151 14.04 8.85 11.14
CA ASN A 151 14.66 9.36 12.37
C ASN A 151 14.69 10.90 12.46
N ALA A 152 14.27 11.61 11.40
CA ALA A 152 14.22 13.06 11.35
C ALA A 152 12.79 13.60 11.35
N LEU A 153 12.13 13.50 12.51
CA LEU A 153 10.71 13.83 12.66
C LEU A 153 10.36 15.27 12.34
N LYS A 154 11.25 16.24 12.63
CA LYS A 154 10.96 17.66 12.42
C LYS A 154 10.94 17.97 10.92
N GLU A 155 11.96 17.51 10.22
CA GLU A 155 12.17 17.66 8.79
C GLU A 155 11.06 16.93 8.01
N LEU A 156 10.76 15.70 8.41
CA LEU A 156 9.66 14.91 7.86
C LEU A 156 8.30 15.61 8.00
N ASN A 157 7.97 16.06 9.21
CA ASN A 157 6.69 16.74 9.46
C ASN A 157 6.60 18.08 8.73
N SER A 158 7.72 18.80 8.57
CA SER A 158 7.74 20.03 7.76
C SER A 158 7.34 19.73 6.31
N LYS A 159 8.03 18.75 5.69
CA LYS A 159 7.76 18.39 4.29
C LYS A 159 6.34 17.82 4.09
N LEU A 160 5.86 17.00 5.03
CA LEU A 160 4.48 16.51 5.00
C LEU A 160 3.46 17.64 5.16
N SER A 161 3.74 18.66 5.97
CA SER A 161 2.87 19.82 6.16
C SER A 161 2.81 20.72 4.93
N GLU A 162 3.92 20.88 4.19
CA GLU A 162 3.95 21.60 2.90
C GLU A 162 3.11 20.90 1.82
N LEU A 163 3.08 19.56 1.86
CA LEU A 163 2.36 18.76 0.87
C LEU A 163 0.89 18.55 1.25
N GLY A 164 0.59 18.41 2.54
CA GLY A 164 -0.73 18.14 3.08
C GLY A 164 -1.72 19.31 3.00
N PRO A 165 -2.98 19.11 3.43
CA PRO A 165 -3.98 20.17 3.37
C PRO A 165 -3.67 21.24 4.42
N GLY A 166 -3.75 22.53 4.04
CA GLY A 166 -3.47 23.65 4.95
C GLY A 166 -4.41 23.76 6.15
N THR A 167 -5.49 22.97 6.18
CA THR A 167 -6.39 22.82 7.31
C THR A 167 -5.86 21.85 8.38
N PHE A 168 -4.90 20.99 8.05
CA PHE A 168 -4.26 20.08 8.99
C PHE A 168 -3.21 20.85 9.80
N LYS A 169 -3.49 21.05 11.09
CA LYS A 169 -2.66 21.87 11.99
C LYS A 169 -1.75 21.05 12.90
N ASP A 170 -1.84 19.73 12.80
CA ASP A 170 -1.11 18.78 13.64
C ASP A 170 0.14 18.25 12.92
N ASN A 171 1.03 17.60 13.65
CA ASN A 171 2.10 16.80 13.06
C ASN A 171 1.55 15.48 12.49
N TYR A 172 2.00 15.09 11.31
CA TYR A 172 1.68 13.81 10.70
C TYR A 172 2.28 12.65 11.48
N VAL A 173 3.56 12.75 11.86
CA VAL A 173 4.26 11.73 12.64
C VAL A 173 4.52 12.27 14.05
N LYS A 174 4.07 11.54 15.06
CA LYS A 174 4.15 11.89 16.48
C LYS A 174 4.81 10.75 17.26
N ILE A 175 5.67 11.08 18.22
CA ILE A 175 6.10 10.11 19.25
C ILE A 175 5.10 10.19 20.41
N LYS A 176 4.54 9.05 20.79
CA LYS A 176 3.68 8.91 21.96
C LYS A 176 4.29 7.88 22.92
N GLU A 177 5.02 8.39 23.90
CA GLU A 177 5.53 7.59 25.02
C GLU A 177 4.37 7.11 25.90
N ARG A 178 4.51 5.89 26.44
CA ARG A 178 3.54 5.40 27.43
C ARG A 178 3.82 6.08 28.77
N LYS A 179 2.77 6.40 29.54
CA LYS A 179 2.96 6.95 30.89
C LYS A 179 3.79 5.98 31.73
N GLY A 180 4.91 6.47 32.28
CA GLY A 180 5.84 5.67 33.07
C GLY A 180 6.80 4.79 32.25
N GLN A 181 6.96 5.06 30.95
CA GLN A 181 7.93 4.36 30.12
C GLN A 181 9.35 4.78 30.51
N GLU A 182 10.14 3.81 30.98
CA GLU A 182 11.57 3.98 31.29
C GLU A 182 12.48 3.52 30.13
N THR A 183 11.92 2.79 29.16
CA THR A 183 12.65 2.28 27.99
C THR A 183 12.73 3.30 26.87
N CYS A 184 13.79 3.22 26.06
CA CYS A 184 13.95 4.07 24.88
C CYS A 184 12.74 4.00 23.94
N VAL A 185 12.52 5.09 23.19
CA VAL A 185 11.45 5.19 22.19
C VAL A 185 11.69 4.13 21.11
N ASP A 186 10.70 3.28 20.89
CA ASP A 186 10.71 2.26 19.84
C ASP A 186 9.65 2.54 18.74
N ARG A 187 9.60 1.69 17.72
CA ARG A 187 8.62 1.81 16.62
C ARG A 187 7.17 1.82 17.11
N SER A 188 6.87 1.19 18.25
CA SER A 188 5.51 1.14 18.80
C SER A 188 5.05 2.48 19.39
N ASN A 189 6.01 3.34 19.76
CA ASN A 189 5.77 4.71 20.20
C ASN A 189 5.47 5.66 19.05
N VAL A 190 5.88 5.34 17.82
CA VAL A 190 5.61 6.18 16.65
C VAL A 190 4.15 6.04 16.23
N LYS A 191 3.48 7.18 16.10
CA LYS A 191 2.11 7.31 15.61
C LYS A 191 2.10 8.17 14.37
N VAL A 192 1.67 7.56 13.27
CA VAL A 192 1.45 8.27 12.02
C VAL A 192 -0.05 8.55 11.89
N SER A 193 -0.38 9.80 11.64
CA SER A 193 -1.72 10.26 11.33
C SER A 193 -2.09 9.82 9.92
N SER A 194 -3.38 9.53 9.70
CA SER A 194 -3.86 9.09 8.39
C SER A 194 -3.45 10.09 7.32
N MET A 195 -2.73 9.62 6.31
CA MET A 195 -2.36 10.44 5.15
C MET A 195 -3.33 10.26 3.97
N SER A 196 -4.34 9.40 4.14
CA SER A 196 -5.46 9.20 3.22
C SER A 196 -6.26 10.48 2.95
N GLY A 197 -6.75 10.66 1.72
CA GLY A 197 -7.66 11.76 1.37
C GLY A 197 -7.18 12.58 0.17
N PRO A 198 -7.57 13.86 0.04
CA PRO A 198 -7.35 14.62 -1.19
C PRO A 198 -5.88 14.89 -1.52
N THR A 199 -4.96 14.69 -0.56
CA THR A 199 -3.51 14.90 -0.72
C THR A 199 -2.72 13.61 -0.89
N GLU A 200 -3.38 12.46 -0.88
CA GLU A 200 -2.76 11.13 -1.00
C GLU A 200 -1.89 10.99 -2.25
N ARG A 201 -2.45 11.31 -3.44
CA ARG A 201 -1.68 11.30 -4.69
C ARG A 201 -0.51 12.29 -4.68
N LYS A 202 -0.66 13.42 -3.98
CA LYS A 202 0.41 14.42 -3.85
C LYS A 202 1.54 13.89 -2.97
N PHE A 203 1.24 13.16 -1.90
CA PHE A 203 2.26 12.50 -1.09
C PHE A 203 2.99 11.42 -1.91
N LEU A 204 2.26 10.55 -2.60
CA LEU A 204 2.88 9.50 -3.43
C LEU A 204 3.75 10.07 -4.55
N HIS A 205 3.30 11.14 -5.21
CA HIS A 205 4.08 11.78 -6.26
C HIS A 205 5.37 12.44 -5.75
N ASN A 206 5.44 12.77 -4.45
CA ASN A 206 6.60 13.40 -3.82
C ASN A 206 7.28 12.45 -2.82
N ILE A 207 7.08 11.13 -2.95
CA ILE A 207 7.48 10.19 -1.91
C ILE A 207 8.99 10.18 -1.68
N GLU A 208 9.79 10.28 -2.73
CA GLU A 208 11.24 10.35 -2.63
C GLU A 208 11.68 11.54 -1.77
N ASP A 209 11.16 12.73 -2.07
CA ASP A 209 11.45 13.93 -1.31
C ASP A 209 11.05 13.78 0.18
N ILE A 210 9.90 13.15 0.45
CA ILE A 210 9.42 12.93 1.82
C ILE A 210 10.36 11.96 2.55
N VAL A 211 10.76 10.88 1.91
CA VAL A 211 11.69 9.89 2.47
C VAL A 211 13.05 10.54 2.75
N ARG A 212 13.59 11.30 1.80
CA ARG A 212 14.86 12.04 1.98
C ARG A 212 14.77 13.08 3.10
N ALA A 213 13.62 13.74 3.28
CA ALA A 213 13.40 14.64 4.41
C ALA A 213 13.33 13.88 5.75
N GLY A 214 12.77 12.67 5.78
CA GLY A 214 12.69 11.82 6.96
C GLY A 214 13.96 11.04 7.29
N LEU A 215 14.86 10.88 6.31
CA LEU A 215 16.16 10.24 6.42
C LEU A 215 17.27 11.16 5.89
N PRO A 216 17.55 12.31 6.54
CA PRO A 216 18.63 13.19 6.14
C PRO A 216 19.95 12.44 6.13
N PHE A 217 20.66 12.52 5.01
CA PHE A 217 21.92 11.81 4.79
C PHE A 217 22.88 11.94 5.97
N ALA A 218 23.06 13.15 6.51
CA ALA A 218 23.95 13.39 7.64
C ALA A 218 23.59 12.56 8.89
N LYS A 219 22.29 12.43 9.21
CA LYS A 219 21.81 11.64 10.37
C LYS A 219 21.94 10.14 10.14
N VAL A 220 21.70 9.68 8.91
CA VAL A 220 21.88 8.27 8.54
C VAL A 220 23.37 7.89 8.55
N LYS A 221 24.23 8.76 8.01
CA LYS A 221 25.69 8.58 8.06
C LYS A 221 26.22 8.56 9.50
N GLU A 222 25.72 9.42 10.38
CA GLU A 222 26.07 9.40 11.80
C GLU A 222 25.68 8.08 12.47
N TYR A 223 24.52 7.52 12.13
CA TYR A 223 24.11 6.19 12.63
C TYR A 223 25.07 5.08 12.19
N TYR A 224 25.63 5.17 10.99
CA TYR A 224 26.64 4.25 10.46
C TYR A 224 28.07 4.74 10.68
N SER A 225 28.33 5.61 11.67
CA SER A 225 29.68 6.07 11.99
C SER A 225 30.61 4.97 12.50
N ASP A 226 30.04 3.87 12.98
CA ASP A 226 30.76 2.66 13.35
C ASP A 226 30.98 1.77 12.12
N ARG A 227 32.23 1.36 11.91
CA ARG A 227 32.64 0.55 10.75
C ARG A 227 31.95 -0.80 10.72
N GLU A 228 31.93 -1.53 11.84
CA GLU A 228 31.33 -2.87 11.91
C GLU A 228 29.84 -2.81 11.58
N MET A 229 29.15 -1.76 12.03
CA MET A 229 27.75 -1.52 11.68
C MET A 229 27.54 -1.23 10.19
N ALA A 230 28.41 -0.41 9.59
CA ALA A 230 28.35 -0.11 8.15
C ALA A 230 28.62 -1.35 7.30
N GLU A 231 29.65 -2.14 7.63
CA GLU A 231 29.97 -3.41 6.94
C GLU A 231 28.85 -4.41 7.08
N SER A 232 28.31 -4.59 8.29
CA SER A 232 27.19 -5.50 8.54
C SER A 232 25.96 -5.11 7.72
N LEU A 233 25.64 -3.82 7.63
CA LEU A 233 24.56 -3.36 6.75
C LEU A 233 24.86 -3.75 5.29
N LEU A 234 26.04 -3.40 4.78
CA LEU A 234 26.40 -3.62 3.38
C LEU A 234 26.43 -5.10 3.01
N LEU A 235 26.96 -5.98 3.86
CA LEU A 235 26.93 -7.43 3.66
C LEU A 235 25.50 -7.97 3.62
N ASN A 236 24.63 -7.51 4.52
CA ASN A 236 23.21 -7.87 4.48
C ASN A 236 22.53 -7.37 3.19
N LYS A 237 22.90 -6.18 2.70
CA LYS A 237 22.37 -5.65 1.43
C LYS A 237 22.93 -6.38 0.22
N LEU A 238 24.18 -6.83 0.26
CA LEU A 238 24.78 -7.66 -0.79
C LEU A 238 24.01 -8.98 -0.92
N ALA A 239 23.78 -9.68 0.19
CA ALA A 239 22.98 -10.91 0.21
C ALA A 239 21.56 -10.68 -0.35
N PHE A 240 20.93 -9.56 0.03
CA PHE A 240 19.62 -9.18 -0.52
C PHE A 240 19.66 -8.91 -2.03
N CYS A 241 20.70 -8.25 -2.56
CA CYS A 241 20.85 -8.02 -3.99
C CYS A 241 20.95 -9.35 -4.75
N VAL A 242 21.70 -10.33 -4.23
CA VAL A 242 21.82 -11.66 -4.82
C VAL A 242 20.47 -12.40 -4.82
N GLU A 243 19.72 -12.33 -3.72
CA GLU A 243 18.36 -12.91 -3.65
C GLU A 243 17.40 -12.24 -4.64
N ALA A 244 17.44 -10.91 -4.75
CA ALA A 244 16.60 -10.14 -5.67
C ALA A 244 16.94 -10.46 -7.14
N GLN A 245 18.21 -10.55 -7.49
CA GLN A 245 18.64 -10.98 -8.82
C GLN A 245 18.13 -12.37 -9.15
N LYS A 246 18.32 -13.33 -8.24
CA LYS A 246 17.82 -14.69 -8.44
C LYS A 246 16.31 -14.71 -8.67
N PHE A 247 15.54 -13.93 -7.92
CA PHE A 247 14.10 -13.80 -8.12
C PHE A 247 13.77 -13.34 -9.55
N PHE A 248 14.44 -12.30 -10.06
CA PHE A 248 14.20 -11.82 -11.43
C PHE A 248 14.75 -12.77 -12.50
N ASP A 249 15.87 -13.44 -12.27
CA ASP A 249 16.43 -14.44 -13.18
C ASP A 249 15.50 -15.64 -13.34
N ASP A 250 14.97 -16.16 -12.22
CA ASP A 250 13.97 -17.23 -12.22
C ASP A 250 12.72 -16.79 -12.99
N PHE A 251 12.30 -15.54 -12.78
CA PHE A 251 11.14 -14.95 -13.45
C PHE A 251 11.35 -14.80 -14.97
N ILE A 252 12.49 -14.25 -15.39
CA ILE A 252 12.87 -14.09 -16.81
C ILE A 252 13.00 -15.46 -17.48
N SER A 253 13.59 -16.43 -16.79
CA SER A 253 13.80 -17.79 -17.30
C SER A 253 12.50 -18.56 -17.47
N ALA A 254 11.54 -18.37 -16.56
CA ALA A 254 10.22 -18.97 -16.68
C ALA A 254 9.43 -18.39 -17.87
N GLY A 255 9.62 -17.10 -18.16
CA GLY A 255 8.90 -16.39 -19.24
C GLY A 255 7.40 -16.17 -18.96
N PHE A 256 6.94 -16.56 -17.77
CA PHE A 256 5.60 -16.31 -17.26
C PHE A 256 5.64 -16.30 -15.73
N PHE A 257 4.61 -15.72 -15.12
CA PHE A 257 4.33 -15.91 -13.70
C PHE A 257 2.90 -16.37 -13.48
N GLU A 258 2.68 -17.09 -12.38
CA GLU A 258 1.35 -17.47 -11.94
C GLU A 258 0.80 -16.39 -11.03
N ARG A 259 -0.21 -15.68 -11.53
CA ARG A 259 -0.98 -14.74 -10.75
C ARG A 259 -2.10 -15.49 -10.04
N ASP A 260 -2.09 -15.43 -8.72
CA ASP A 260 -3.15 -15.98 -7.88
C ASP A 260 -4.24 -14.94 -7.65
N TYR A 261 -5.46 -15.23 -8.11
CA TYR A 261 -6.66 -14.40 -7.90
C TYR A 261 -7.49 -14.91 -6.71
N GLY A 262 -6.96 -15.83 -5.91
CA GLY A 262 -7.61 -16.50 -4.79
C GLY A 262 -8.54 -17.64 -5.19
N THR A 263 -9.29 -17.49 -6.29
CA THR A 263 -10.21 -18.52 -6.81
C THR A 263 -9.62 -19.38 -7.92
N HIS A 264 -8.65 -18.83 -8.64
CA HIS A 264 -7.97 -19.47 -9.75
C HIS A 264 -6.60 -18.82 -9.93
N GLN A 265 -5.71 -19.54 -10.60
CA GLN A 265 -4.39 -19.05 -10.97
C GLN A 265 -4.33 -18.89 -12.48
N THR A 266 -3.78 -17.76 -12.93
CA THR A 266 -3.62 -17.48 -14.36
C THR A 266 -2.14 -17.30 -14.66
N LYS A 267 -1.67 -17.93 -15.73
CA LYS A 267 -0.32 -17.70 -16.25
C LYS A 267 -0.31 -16.41 -17.05
N VAL A 268 0.45 -15.43 -16.59
CA VAL A 268 0.71 -14.19 -17.29
C VAL A 268 2.06 -14.34 -17.97
N THR A 269 2.07 -14.38 -19.30
CA THR A 269 3.31 -14.48 -20.09
C THR A 269 3.98 -13.11 -20.11
N THR A 270 5.29 -13.08 -19.86
CA THR A 270 6.05 -11.83 -19.87
C THR A 270 6.88 -11.78 -21.13
N CYS A 271 6.46 -10.97 -22.10
CA CYS A 271 7.22 -10.74 -23.31
C CYS A 271 8.24 -9.64 -23.04
N ARG A 272 9.50 -9.83 -23.46
CA ARG A 272 10.57 -8.80 -23.28
C ARG A 272 10.23 -7.45 -23.91
N LEU A 273 9.32 -7.43 -24.88
CA LEU A 273 8.91 -6.22 -25.59
C LEU A 273 7.79 -5.44 -24.89
N ASP A 274 7.08 -6.06 -23.93
CA ASP A 274 6.03 -5.38 -23.19
C ASP A 274 6.59 -4.58 -22.00
N ALA A 275 5.78 -3.66 -21.46
CA ALA A 275 6.20 -2.75 -20.38
C ALA A 275 6.63 -3.51 -19.11
N LEU A 276 6.05 -4.68 -18.86
CA LEU A 276 6.38 -5.51 -17.72
C LEU A 276 7.74 -6.20 -17.91
N GLY A 277 8.00 -6.76 -19.09
CA GLY A 277 9.28 -7.34 -19.47
C GLY A 277 10.42 -6.32 -19.37
N GLN A 278 10.23 -5.11 -19.90
CA GLN A 278 11.22 -4.03 -19.80
C GLN A 278 11.48 -3.62 -18.34
N TYR A 279 10.44 -3.56 -17.51
CA TYR A 279 10.60 -3.26 -16.09
C TYR A 279 11.38 -4.37 -15.36
N ILE A 280 11.09 -5.64 -15.63
CA ILE A 280 11.79 -6.77 -15.02
C ILE A 280 13.28 -6.76 -15.39
N GLU A 281 13.60 -6.56 -16.67
CA GLU A 281 14.99 -6.45 -17.12
C GLU A 281 15.70 -5.24 -16.48
N ALA A 282 15.01 -4.10 -16.37
CA ALA A 282 15.55 -2.92 -15.69
C ALA A 282 15.82 -3.19 -14.19
N GLN A 283 14.91 -3.89 -13.50
CA GLN A 283 15.11 -4.28 -12.10
C GLN A 283 16.30 -5.26 -11.97
N GLN A 284 16.39 -6.28 -12.82
CA GLN A 284 17.52 -7.22 -12.84
C GLN A 284 18.86 -6.47 -12.99
N SER A 285 18.96 -5.60 -14.00
CA SER A 285 20.17 -4.80 -14.23
C SER A 285 20.48 -3.87 -13.06
N PHE A 286 19.46 -3.27 -12.44
CA PHE A 286 19.64 -2.43 -11.26
C PHE A 286 20.29 -3.22 -10.12
N TRP A 287 19.76 -4.41 -9.79
CA TRP A 287 20.29 -5.21 -8.69
C TRP A 287 21.71 -5.73 -8.93
N GLN A 288 22.05 -6.06 -10.19
CA GLN A 288 23.42 -6.41 -10.59
C GLN A 288 24.40 -5.25 -10.37
N GLN A 289 24.02 -4.04 -10.79
CA GLN A 289 24.85 -2.85 -10.59
C GLN A 289 25.05 -2.54 -9.10
N LYS A 290 24.01 -2.75 -8.28
CA LYS A 290 24.10 -2.54 -6.83
C LYS A 290 24.95 -3.57 -6.12
N GLU A 291 24.86 -4.85 -6.49
CA GLU A 291 25.77 -5.87 -6.00
C GLU A 291 27.23 -5.50 -6.27
N GLN A 292 27.56 -5.15 -7.52
CA GLN A 292 28.91 -4.77 -7.93
C GLN A 292 29.42 -3.53 -7.19
N ALA A 293 28.56 -2.52 -7.00
CA ALA A 293 28.92 -1.31 -6.27
C ALA A 293 29.21 -1.60 -4.79
N ILE A 294 28.40 -2.45 -4.15
CA ILE A 294 28.61 -2.85 -2.75
C ILE A 294 29.89 -3.67 -2.60
N ASP A 295 30.10 -4.67 -3.46
CA ASP A 295 31.28 -5.53 -3.44
C ASP A 295 32.57 -4.74 -3.65
N LEU A 296 32.55 -3.78 -4.61
CA LEU A 296 33.67 -2.88 -4.86
C LEU A 296 34.01 -2.04 -3.62
N VAL A 297 33.01 -1.43 -2.98
CA VAL A 297 33.25 -0.57 -1.81
C VAL A 297 33.76 -1.38 -0.62
N LEU A 298 33.20 -2.57 -0.37
CA LEU A 298 33.68 -3.47 0.68
C LEU A 298 35.14 -3.87 0.43
N THR A 299 35.47 -4.25 -0.81
CA THR A 299 36.84 -4.64 -1.19
C THR A 299 37.82 -3.47 -1.09
N GLU A 300 37.44 -2.27 -1.55
CA GLU A 300 38.31 -1.11 -1.52
C GLU A 300 38.59 -0.60 -0.10
N CYS A 301 37.63 -0.76 0.82
CA CYS A 301 37.73 -0.25 2.18
C CYS A 301 38.23 -1.29 3.18
N ASP A 302 38.44 -2.55 2.78
CA ASP A 302 38.81 -3.65 3.67
C ASP A 302 40.11 -3.34 4.46
N GLY A 303 39.99 -3.40 5.79
CA GLY A 303 41.10 -3.15 6.73
C GLY A 303 41.68 -1.73 6.75
N ASP A 304 41.16 -0.79 5.97
CA ASP A 304 41.72 0.57 5.84
C ASP A 304 40.87 1.62 6.57
N ALA A 305 41.32 1.99 7.78
CA ALA A 305 40.67 3.00 8.60
C ALA A 305 40.63 4.40 7.95
N ALA A 306 41.52 4.70 7.00
CA ALA A 306 41.48 5.98 6.27
C ALA A 306 40.27 6.05 5.32
N LYS A 307 39.60 4.92 5.05
CA LYS A 307 38.44 4.83 4.16
C LYS A 307 37.13 4.59 4.91
N ASP A 308 37.13 4.60 6.24
CA ASP A 308 35.92 4.41 7.05
C ASP A 308 34.85 5.45 6.68
N ASP A 309 35.22 6.72 6.50
CA ASP A 309 34.25 7.76 6.10
C ASP A 309 33.56 7.45 4.76
N LYS A 310 34.30 6.87 3.80
CA LYS A 310 33.75 6.45 2.50
C LYS A 310 32.77 5.30 2.69
N LEU A 311 33.14 4.30 3.48
CA LEU A 311 32.32 3.13 3.77
C LEU A 311 31.01 3.53 4.47
N CYS A 312 31.09 4.35 5.52
CA CYS A 312 29.96 4.86 6.28
C CYS A 312 29.03 5.73 5.42
N SER A 313 29.62 6.58 4.55
CA SER A 313 28.85 7.38 3.59
C SER A 313 28.08 6.49 2.62
N PHE A 314 28.76 5.50 2.03
CA PHE A 314 28.13 4.59 1.08
C PHE A 314 27.05 3.71 1.73
N ALA A 315 27.26 3.25 2.96
CA ALA A 315 26.25 2.54 3.73
C ALA A 315 24.98 3.39 3.94
N ALA A 316 25.15 4.68 4.25
CA ALA A 316 24.03 5.61 4.38
C ALA A 316 23.31 5.86 3.04
N GLU A 317 24.05 6.03 1.94
CA GLU A 317 23.48 6.19 0.59
C GLU A 317 22.64 4.96 0.20
N ILE A 318 23.21 3.76 0.33
CA ILE A 318 22.52 2.50 0.01
C ILE A 318 21.29 2.31 0.89
N HIS A 319 21.34 2.66 2.18
CA HIS A 319 20.17 2.57 3.04
C HIS A 319 19.04 3.45 2.50
N ILE A 320 19.33 4.73 2.24
CA ILE A 320 18.33 5.69 1.78
C ILE A 320 17.77 5.27 0.42
N GLU A 321 18.64 4.91 -0.52
CA GLU A 321 18.26 4.53 -1.88
C GLU A 321 17.37 3.29 -1.89
N LEU A 322 17.73 2.24 -1.14
CA LEU A 322 16.93 1.02 -1.10
C LEU A 322 15.58 1.24 -0.42
N LEU A 323 15.50 2.11 0.58
CA LEU A 323 14.20 2.49 1.15
C LEU A 323 13.36 3.25 0.13
N THR A 324 13.94 4.19 -0.63
CA THR A 324 13.24 4.90 -1.71
C THR A 324 12.74 3.93 -2.78
N LEU A 325 13.56 2.97 -3.20
CA LEU A 325 13.20 1.97 -4.21
C LEU A 325 12.00 1.10 -3.79
N VAL A 326 11.87 0.77 -2.50
CA VAL A 326 10.68 0.06 -1.98
C VAL A 326 9.40 0.85 -2.26
N PHE A 327 9.45 2.18 -2.18
CA PHE A 327 8.31 3.03 -2.53
C PHE A 327 8.05 3.09 -4.02
N GLU A 328 9.09 3.25 -4.83
CA GLU A 328 8.96 3.31 -6.30
C GLU A 328 8.39 2.00 -6.85
N ASN A 329 8.89 0.87 -6.38
CA ASN A 329 8.41 -0.45 -6.79
C ASN A 329 6.98 -0.70 -6.33
N LEU A 330 6.59 -0.23 -5.14
CA LEU A 330 5.20 -0.28 -4.68
C LEU A 330 4.27 0.53 -5.60
N ILE A 331 4.67 1.75 -5.96
CA ILE A 331 3.90 2.62 -6.88
C ILE A 331 3.82 1.99 -8.28
N PHE A 332 4.92 1.45 -8.80
CA PHE A 332 4.96 0.81 -10.11
C PHE A 332 4.04 -0.43 -10.19
N LEU A 333 4.14 -1.33 -9.20
CA LEU A 333 3.33 -2.55 -9.09
C LEU A 333 1.84 -2.27 -8.91
N ILE A 334 1.45 -1.04 -8.60
CA ILE A 334 0.04 -0.69 -8.43
C ILE A 334 -0.46 0.08 -9.64
N THR A 335 0.35 1.02 -10.15
CA THR A 335 -0.01 1.82 -11.32
C THR A 335 -0.11 0.98 -12.60
N ASN A 336 0.73 -0.05 -12.76
CA ASN A 336 0.77 -0.85 -13.99
C ASN A 336 0.12 -2.23 -13.86
N TRP A 337 -0.03 -2.76 -12.65
CA TRP A 337 -0.49 -4.14 -12.43
C TRP A 337 -1.96 -4.25 -12.00
N VAL A 338 -2.53 -3.16 -11.47
CA VAL A 338 -3.98 -3.05 -11.18
C VAL A 338 -4.77 -2.57 -12.40
N THR A 339 -4.10 -1.98 -13.39
CA THR A 339 -4.73 -1.46 -14.62
C THR A 339 -5.00 -2.52 -15.68
N ASP A 340 -4.35 -3.69 -15.63
CA ASP A 340 -4.60 -4.83 -16.52
C ASP A 340 -5.77 -5.72 -16.04
N ILE A 341 -6.74 -5.13 -15.32
CA ILE A 341 -8.04 -5.75 -15.06
C ILE A 341 -8.93 -5.42 -16.26
N GLY A 342 -8.66 -6.09 -17.37
CA GLY A 342 -9.51 -6.10 -18.57
C GLY A 342 -10.73 -6.98 -18.41
#